data_AF-A0A529FNF3-F1
#
_entry.id   AF-A0A529FNF3-F1
#
_cell.length_a   1.000
_cell.length_b   1.000
_cell.length_c   1.000
_cell.angle_alpha   90.00
_cell.angle_beta   90.00
_cell.angle_gamma   90.00
#
_symmetry.space_group_name_H-M   'P 1'
#
loop_
_entity.id
_entity.type
_entity.pdbx_description
1 polymer ?
#
loop_
_entity_poly.entity_id
_entity_poly.type
_entity_poly.pdbx_seq_one_letter_code
_entity_poly.pdbx_strand_id
1 'polypeptide(L)'
;FNGASQEGVGYYQLTQKDARRSSASVAYLKPIRARRNLSVRTDVLVTRIVVEKGRAVGVEVVDKPGGQPAILRAEREVVVSSGAIGSPKLLMQSGIGPADHLKSVGVTPIHDLPGVGSNMQDHLDLFVIAECTGDHTYDNYAKLHRTMWAGLQYLLLKKGPVASSLFETGGFWYADPTAASPDIQFHLGLGSGIEAGVEKLKNPGVTLNSAFLRPRSRGTVRLKSADPADHPLIDPNYWSDPY
;
A
#
# COMPACT_ATOMS: atom_id res chain seq x y z
N PHE A 1 -18.18 12.14 1.45
CA PHE A 1 -16.84 12.04 0.81
C PHE A 1 -16.93 11.71 -0.68
N ASN A 2 -17.67 10.68 -1.12
CA ASN A 2 -17.83 10.37 -2.56
C ASN A 2 -18.95 11.19 -3.26
N GLY A 3 -19.05 12.49 -2.95
CA GLY A 3 -20.08 13.39 -3.48
C GLY A 3 -19.46 14.60 -4.18
N ALA A 4 -20.31 15.56 -4.59
CA ALA A 4 -19.85 16.80 -5.25
C ALA A 4 -18.92 17.64 -4.34
N SER A 5 -19.16 17.61 -3.03
CA SER A 5 -18.25 18.15 -2.02
C SER A 5 -17.70 17.03 -1.14
N GLN A 6 -16.42 17.16 -0.77
CA GLN A 6 -15.74 16.21 0.11
C GLN A 6 -15.58 16.74 1.54
N GLU A 7 -15.58 18.06 1.69
CA GLU A 7 -15.42 18.75 2.98
C GLU A 7 -16.46 18.29 4.00
N GLY A 8 -16.00 18.08 5.22
CA GLY A 8 -16.83 17.75 6.37
C GLY A 8 -16.41 16.46 7.05
N VAL A 9 -17.22 16.05 8.02
CA VAL A 9 -16.98 14.89 8.89
C VAL A 9 -18.10 13.88 8.68
N GLY A 10 -17.76 12.59 8.71
CA GLY A 10 -18.74 11.53 8.52
C GLY A 10 -18.13 10.13 8.50
N TYR A 11 -18.93 9.17 8.05
CA TYR A 11 -18.54 7.78 7.94
C TYR A 11 -17.86 7.47 6.59
N TYR A 12 -16.74 6.77 6.65
CA TYR A 12 -16.09 6.18 5.49
C TYR A 12 -16.83 4.92 5.04
N GLN A 13 -17.02 4.81 3.73
CA GLN A 13 -17.40 3.54 3.13
C GLN A 13 -16.20 2.62 3.13
N LEU A 14 -16.35 1.44 3.72
CA LEU A 14 -15.29 0.45 3.78
C LEU A 14 -15.38 -0.55 2.63
N THR A 15 -14.23 -1.04 2.17
CA THR A 15 -14.16 -2.14 1.22
C THR A 15 -14.42 -3.48 1.92
N GLN A 16 -15.68 -3.69 2.29
CA GLN A 16 -16.16 -4.87 3.01
C GLN A 16 -17.39 -5.47 2.33
N LYS A 17 -17.53 -6.79 2.43
CA LYS A 17 -18.71 -7.53 2.00
C LYS A 17 -18.98 -8.64 3.02
N ASP A 18 -20.23 -8.79 3.44
CA ASP A 18 -20.65 -9.82 4.41
C ASP A 18 -19.81 -9.80 5.71
N ALA A 19 -19.54 -8.59 6.24
CA ALA A 19 -18.69 -8.35 7.41
C ALA A 19 -17.26 -8.92 7.28
N ARG A 20 -16.73 -8.95 6.07
CA ARG A 20 -15.36 -9.40 5.76
C ARG A 20 -14.67 -8.41 4.86
N ARG A 21 -13.35 -8.30 5.01
CA ARG A 21 -12.49 -7.58 4.06
C ARG A 21 -12.73 -8.10 2.64
N SER A 22 -13.02 -7.19 1.71
CA SER A 22 -13.17 -7.50 0.29
C SER A 22 -11.97 -6.94 -0.49
N SER A 23 -10.90 -7.72 -0.62
CA SER A 23 -9.73 -7.31 -1.42
C SER A 23 -9.96 -7.49 -2.92
N ALA A 24 -9.10 -6.89 -3.75
CA ALA A 24 -9.14 -7.10 -5.21
C ALA A 24 -9.02 -8.59 -5.60
N SER A 25 -8.20 -9.37 -4.86
CA SER A 25 -8.10 -10.82 -5.07
C SER A 25 -9.42 -11.54 -4.75
N VAL A 26 -10.08 -11.19 -3.65
CA VAL A 26 -11.38 -11.81 -3.28
C VAL A 26 -12.48 -11.43 -4.27
N ALA A 27 -12.54 -10.16 -4.68
CA ALA A 27 -13.60 -9.64 -5.53
C ALA A 27 -13.44 -10.05 -7.00
N TYR A 28 -12.23 -9.97 -7.55
CA TYR A 28 -12.00 -10.13 -8.98
C TYR A 28 -11.33 -11.45 -9.36
N LEU A 29 -10.36 -11.94 -8.57
CA LEU A 29 -9.54 -13.09 -8.95
C LEU A 29 -10.13 -14.43 -8.48
N LYS A 30 -10.52 -14.51 -7.21
CA LYS A 30 -11.04 -15.73 -6.57
C LYS A 30 -12.24 -16.33 -7.33
N PRO A 31 -13.24 -15.55 -7.80
CA PRO A 31 -14.39 -16.12 -8.50
C PRO A 31 -14.05 -16.73 -9.86
N ILE A 32 -12.96 -16.29 -10.50
CA ILE A 32 -12.58 -16.69 -11.86
C ILE A 32 -11.33 -17.56 -11.92
N ARG A 33 -10.75 -17.93 -10.77
CA ARG A 33 -9.48 -18.65 -10.66
C ARG A 33 -9.45 -19.99 -11.41
N ALA A 34 -10.61 -20.63 -11.59
CA ALA A 34 -10.74 -21.92 -12.27
C ALA A 34 -10.87 -21.81 -13.81
N ARG A 35 -10.90 -20.60 -14.38
CA ARG A 35 -10.99 -20.43 -15.84
C ARG A 35 -9.74 -20.99 -16.52
N ARG A 36 -9.93 -21.82 -17.55
CA ARG A 36 -8.84 -22.51 -18.27
C ARG A 36 -7.85 -21.56 -18.97
N ASN A 37 -8.27 -20.33 -19.26
CA ASN A 37 -7.45 -19.30 -19.90
C ASN A 37 -6.76 -18.35 -18.89
N LEU A 38 -6.76 -18.70 -17.59
CA LEU A 38 -6.11 -17.90 -16.55
C LEU A 38 -5.20 -18.80 -15.71
N SER A 39 -3.92 -18.46 -15.67
CA SER A 39 -2.94 -19.09 -14.78
C SER A 39 -2.52 -18.10 -13.70
N VAL A 40 -2.69 -18.49 -12.43
CA VAL A 40 -2.25 -17.70 -11.27
C VAL A 40 -1.13 -18.46 -10.59
N ARG A 41 0.08 -17.90 -10.60
CA ARG A 41 1.25 -18.43 -9.90
C ARG A 41 1.53 -17.55 -8.69
N THR A 42 1.57 -18.15 -7.50
CA THR A 42 1.97 -17.48 -6.25
C THR A 42 3.39 -17.88 -5.89
N ASP A 43 4.02 -17.12 -5.00
CA ASP A 43 5.37 -17.44 -4.50
C ASP A 43 6.43 -17.50 -5.61
N VAL A 44 6.18 -16.79 -6.71
CA VAL A 44 7.09 -16.67 -7.86
C VAL A 44 7.64 -15.24 -7.91
N LEU A 45 8.95 -15.10 -7.81
CA LEU A 45 9.63 -13.82 -7.95
C LEU A 45 9.90 -13.55 -9.44
N VAL A 46 9.39 -12.43 -9.95
CA VAL A 46 9.79 -11.92 -11.28
C VAL A 46 11.09 -11.13 -11.10
N THR A 47 12.17 -11.56 -11.75
CA THR A 47 13.50 -10.94 -11.61
C THR A 47 13.71 -9.82 -12.61
N ARG A 48 13.25 -9.99 -13.86
CA ARG A 48 13.32 -9.00 -14.93
C ARG A 48 12.32 -9.29 -16.05
N ILE A 49 12.05 -8.27 -16.85
CA ILE A 49 11.38 -8.35 -18.14
C ILE A 49 12.43 -8.74 -19.19
N VAL A 50 12.09 -9.69 -20.05
CA VAL A 50 12.96 -10.08 -21.17
C VAL A 50 12.58 -9.24 -22.38
N VAL A 51 13.53 -8.46 -22.87
CA VAL A 51 13.36 -7.58 -24.04
C VAL A 51 14.26 -8.06 -25.17
N GLU A 52 13.70 -8.25 -26.35
CA GLU A 52 14.41 -8.65 -27.56
C GLU A 52 14.06 -7.65 -28.67
N LYS A 53 15.08 -7.04 -29.30
CA LYS A 53 14.92 -6.06 -30.38
C LYS A 53 13.91 -4.94 -30.06
N GLY A 54 13.95 -4.44 -28.81
CA GLY A 54 13.05 -3.39 -28.33
C GLY A 54 11.63 -3.85 -27.96
N ARG A 55 11.32 -5.15 -28.04
CA ARG A 55 10.00 -5.70 -27.65
C ARG A 55 10.11 -6.53 -26.37
N ALA A 56 9.22 -6.31 -25.41
CA ALA A 56 9.06 -7.23 -24.28
C ALA A 56 8.49 -8.58 -24.79
N VAL A 57 9.22 -9.67 -24.58
CA VAL A 57 8.86 -11.02 -25.04
C VAL A 57 8.50 -11.97 -23.91
N GLY A 58 8.57 -11.51 -22.65
CA GLY A 58 8.29 -12.34 -21.50
C GLY A 58 8.90 -11.80 -20.21
N VAL A 59 8.90 -12.63 -19.19
CA VAL A 59 9.49 -12.34 -17.88
C VAL A 59 10.36 -13.52 -17.44
N GLU A 60 11.47 -13.19 -16.81
CA GLU A 60 12.28 -14.17 -16.08
C GLU A 60 11.76 -14.29 -14.66
N VAL A 61 11.65 -15.53 -14.18
CA VAL A 61 11.08 -15.85 -12.88
C VAL A 61 11.92 -16.85 -12.12
N VAL A 62 11.83 -16.79 -10.80
CA VAL A 62 12.44 -17.73 -9.87
C VAL A 62 11.34 -18.22 -8.91
N ASP A 63 11.06 -19.52 -8.93
CA ASP A 63 9.93 -20.12 -8.20
C ASP A 63 10.22 -20.33 -6.69
N LYS A 64 11.47 -20.19 -6.26
CA LYS A 64 11.90 -20.26 -4.85
C LYS A 64 13.27 -19.61 -4.68
N PRO A 65 13.61 -19.06 -3.51
CA PRO A 65 14.95 -18.54 -3.26
C PRO A 65 16.04 -19.55 -3.64
N GLY A 66 17.03 -19.13 -4.44
CA GLY A 66 18.08 -20.01 -4.98
C GLY A 66 17.65 -21.00 -6.06
N GLY A 67 16.41 -20.91 -6.55
CA GLY A 67 15.92 -21.69 -7.68
C GLY A 67 16.54 -21.27 -9.01
N GLN A 68 16.53 -22.18 -9.98
CA GLN A 68 17.00 -21.87 -11.33
C GLN A 68 16.04 -20.89 -12.03
N PRO A 69 16.55 -19.82 -12.67
CA PRO A 69 15.72 -18.91 -13.44
C PRO A 69 15.03 -19.63 -14.60
N ALA A 70 13.75 -19.32 -14.80
CA ALA A 70 12.96 -19.77 -15.94
C ALA A 70 12.35 -18.59 -16.66
N ILE A 71 12.16 -18.68 -17.98
CA ILE A 71 11.53 -17.60 -18.75
C ILE A 71 10.11 -17.99 -19.13
N LEU A 72 9.14 -17.17 -18.71
CA LEU A 72 7.75 -17.24 -19.17
C LEU A 72 7.58 -16.30 -20.36
N ARG A 73 7.27 -16.85 -21.54
CA ARG A 73 7.13 -16.08 -22.77
C ARG A 73 5.74 -15.47 -22.89
N ALA A 74 5.69 -14.25 -23.42
CA ALA A 74 4.46 -13.53 -23.72
C ALA A 74 4.33 -13.33 -25.23
N GLU A 75 3.27 -13.89 -25.82
CA GLU A 75 3.00 -13.75 -27.26
C GLU A 75 2.63 -12.31 -27.63
N ARG A 76 1.91 -11.62 -26.73
CA ARG A 76 1.37 -10.28 -26.98
C ARG A 76 2.08 -9.23 -26.15
N GLU A 77 1.80 -9.20 -24.85
CA GLU A 77 2.20 -8.09 -23.99
C GLU A 77 2.65 -8.56 -22.61
N VAL A 78 3.43 -7.71 -21.94
CA VAL A 78 3.78 -7.83 -20.53
C VAL A 78 3.27 -6.57 -19.83
N VAL A 79 2.38 -6.74 -18.84
CA VAL A 79 1.84 -5.63 -18.05
C VAL A 79 2.44 -5.68 -16.64
N VAL A 80 3.12 -4.60 -16.25
CA VAL A 80 3.72 -4.49 -14.91
C VAL A 80 2.71 -3.89 -13.95
N SER A 81 2.43 -4.59 -12.85
CA SER A 81 1.48 -4.16 -11.81
C SER A 81 2.02 -4.40 -10.40
N SER A 82 3.31 -4.12 -10.19
CA SER A 82 4.05 -4.39 -8.95
C SER A 82 4.03 -3.20 -7.97
N GLY A 83 3.02 -2.33 -8.08
CA GLY A 83 2.86 -1.13 -7.25
C GLY A 83 3.91 -0.03 -7.49
N ALA A 84 3.81 1.08 -6.76
CA ALA A 84 4.66 2.26 -6.93
C ALA A 84 6.15 2.03 -6.58
N ILE A 85 6.44 0.99 -5.79
CA ILE A 85 7.80 0.61 -5.39
C ILE A 85 8.35 -0.52 -6.28
N GLY A 86 7.58 -1.60 -6.43
CA GLY A 86 8.04 -2.79 -7.14
C GLY A 86 8.11 -2.61 -8.65
N SER A 87 7.26 -1.78 -9.25
CA SER A 87 7.25 -1.54 -10.70
C SER A 87 8.52 -0.82 -11.19
N PRO A 88 8.94 0.32 -10.63
CA PRO A 88 10.20 0.94 -11.03
C PRO A 88 11.41 0.07 -10.71
N LYS A 89 11.40 -0.67 -9.59
CA LYS A 89 12.44 -1.67 -9.30
C LYS A 89 12.56 -2.70 -10.42
N LEU A 90 11.45 -3.31 -10.83
CA LEU A 90 11.47 -4.34 -11.87
C LEU A 90 11.90 -3.78 -13.23
N LEU A 91 11.43 -2.58 -13.61
CA LEU A 91 11.86 -1.91 -14.84
C LEU A 91 13.38 -1.68 -14.84
N MET A 92 13.91 -1.13 -13.74
CA MET A 92 15.35 -0.92 -13.59
C MET A 92 16.13 -2.24 -13.64
N GLN A 93 15.68 -3.30 -12.94
CA GLN A 93 16.32 -4.63 -13.03
C GLN A 93 16.28 -5.22 -14.45
N SER A 94 15.35 -4.76 -15.28
CA SER A 94 15.23 -5.14 -16.69
C SER A 94 16.12 -4.29 -17.61
N GLY A 95 16.92 -3.37 -17.07
CA GLY A 95 17.73 -2.42 -17.82
C GLY A 95 16.97 -1.21 -18.37
N ILE A 96 15.74 -0.95 -17.88
CA ILE A 96 14.90 0.18 -18.29
C ILE A 96 14.87 1.21 -17.16
N GLY A 97 15.56 2.32 -17.32
CA GLY A 97 15.66 3.33 -16.28
C GLY A 97 16.85 4.28 -16.48
N PRO A 98 17.23 5.05 -15.45
CA PRO A 98 18.30 6.04 -15.53
C PRO A 98 19.64 5.34 -15.80
N ALA A 99 20.20 5.50 -17.00
CA ALA A 99 21.32 4.68 -17.48
C ALA A 99 22.56 4.72 -16.59
N ASP A 100 22.90 5.88 -16.03
CA ASP A 100 24.07 6.02 -15.17
C ASP A 100 23.89 5.30 -13.82
N HIS A 101 22.70 5.38 -13.23
CA HIS A 101 22.36 4.62 -12.01
C HIS A 101 22.39 3.11 -12.26
N LEU A 102 21.84 2.66 -13.39
CA LEU A 102 21.84 1.25 -13.75
C LEU A 102 23.27 0.71 -13.87
N LYS A 103 24.14 1.43 -14.59
CA LYS A 103 25.57 1.08 -14.70
C LYS A 103 26.25 1.05 -13.33
N SER A 104 25.98 2.01 -12.45
CA SER A 104 26.64 2.09 -11.13
C SER A 104 26.30 0.93 -10.21
N VAL A 105 25.16 0.26 -10.41
CA VAL A 105 24.74 -0.93 -9.62
C VAL A 105 24.97 -2.25 -10.34
N GLY A 106 25.59 -2.24 -11.53
CA GLY A 106 25.93 -3.44 -12.29
C GLY A 106 24.82 -3.96 -13.22
N VAL A 107 23.80 -3.16 -13.53
CA VAL A 107 22.75 -3.51 -14.50
C VAL A 107 23.05 -2.88 -15.87
N THR A 108 23.03 -3.68 -16.93
CA THR A 108 23.21 -3.18 -18.31
C THR A 108 21.97 -2.39 -18.76
N PRO A 109 22.08 -1.09 -19.08
CA PRO A 109 20.96 -0.33 -19.62
C PRO A 109 20.61 -0.79 -21.03
N ILE A 110 19.34 -1.03 -21.29
CA ILE A 110 18.78 -1.34 -22.62
C ILE A 110 17.88 -0.21 -23.13
N HIS A 111 17.36 0.63 -22.24
CA HIS A 111 16.58 1.83 -22.56
C HIS A 111 16.78 2.87 -21.46
N ASP A 112 17.36 4.01 -21.82
CA ASP A 112 17.56 5.12 -20.89
C ASP A 112 16.23 5.86 -20.68
N LEU A 113 15.68 5.75 -19.48
CA LEU A 113 14.43 6.38 -19.10
C LEU A 113 14.57 6.98 -17.69
N PRO A 114 15.09 8.21 -17.57
CA PRO A 114 15.50 8.79 -16.28
C PRO A 114 14.33 9.02 -15.28
N GLY A 115 13.09 9.00 -15.77
CA GLY A 115 11.90 9.11 -14.94
C GLY A 115 11.58 7.85 -14.11
N VAL A 116 12.10 6.67 -14.48
CA VAL A 116 11.83 5.43 -13.74
C VAL A 116 12.44 5.52 -12.34
N GLY A 117 11.59 5.32 -11.33
CA GLY A 117 11.99 5.43 -9.92
C GLY A 117 12.09 6.86 -9.39
N SER A 118 11.69 7.86 -10.18
CA SER A 118 11.59 9.26 -9.73
C SER A 118 10.14 9.65 -9.45
N ASN A 119 9.91 10.84 -8.89
CA ASN A 119 8.58 11.41 -8.65
C ASN A 119 7.71 10.54 -7.71
N MET A 120 8.33 9.84 -6.75
CA MET A 120 7.59 9.12 -5.70
C MET A 120 6.83 10.15 -4.86
N GLN A 121 5.57 9.83 -4.59
CA GLN A 121 4.67 10.62 -3.75
C GLN A 121 3.99 9.66 -2.79
N ASP A 122 3.85 10.09 -1.56
CA ASP A 122 3.09 9.41 -0.51
C ASP A 122 2.42 10.47 0.37
N HIS A 123 1.31 10.13 1.01
CA HIS A 123 0.67 11.05 1.94
C HIS A 123 1.36 10.97 3.29
N LEU A 124 1.79 12.11 3.82
CA LEU A 124 2.37 12.16 5.15
C LEU A 124 1.24 12.20 6.19
N ASP A 125 1.26 11.25 7.12
CA ASP A 125 0.28 11.15 8.19
C ASP A 125 0.91 11.50 9.55
N LEU A 126 0.23 12.35 10.31
CA LEU A 126 0.57 12.69 11.69
C LEU A 126 -0.61 12.34 12.58
N PHE A 127 -0.34 11.89 13.80
CA PHE A 127 -1.39 11.47 14.72
C PHE A 127 -1.32 12.16 16.07
N VAL A 128 -2.49 12.35 16.67
CA VAL A 128 -2.65 12.78 18.06
C VAL A 128 -3.43 11.70 18.80
N ILE A 129 -2.93 11.28 19.96
CA ILE A 129 -3.65 10.35 20.84
C ILE A 129 -4.18 11.12 22.04
N ALA A 130 -5.47 10.95 22.32
CA ALA A 130 -6.12 11.53 23.47
C ALA A 130 -6.74 10.45 24.35
N GLU A 131 -6.59 10.60 25.67
CA GLU A 131 -7.26 9.76 26.65
C GLU A 131 -8.76 10.07 26.69
N CYS A 132 -9.59 9.03 26.75
CA CYS A 132 -11.03 9.14 26.91
C CYS A 132 -11.41 9.24 28.39
N THR A 133 -12.52 9.91 28.68
CA THR A 133 -13.12 9.99 30.02
C THR A 133 -13.71 8.65 30.50
N GLY A 134 -13.61 7.58 29.71
CA GLY A 134 -14.22 6.29 30.00
C GLY A 134 -13.99 5.23 28.93
N ASP A 135 -14.62 4.07 29.12
CA ASP A 135 -14.56 2.90 28.22
C ASP A 135 -15.47 3.07 27.00
N HIS A 136 -15.02 3.91 26.05
CA HIS A 136 -15.77 4.23 24.83
C HIS A 136 -15.13 3.67 23.54
N THR A 137 -13.98 3.01 23.66
CA THR A 137 -13.12 2.65 22.51
C THR A 137 -12.82 1.16 22.48
N TYR A 138 -12.20 0.69 21.40
CA TYR A 138 -11.88 -0.72 21.26
C TYR A 138 -10.73 -1.20 22.17
N ASP A 139 -10.06 -0.29 22.87
CA ASP A 139 -8.92 -0.61 23.74
C ASP A 139 -9.23 -1.67 24.78
N ASN A 140 -10.46 -1.69 25.31
CA ASN A 140 -10.87 -2.65 26.31
C ASN A 140 -11.20 -4.04 25.74
N TYR A 141 -11.38 -4.19 24.42
CA TYR A 141 -11.58 -5.51 23.80
C TYR A 141 -10.31 -6.36 23.74
N ALA A 142 -9.16 -5.80 24.13
CA ALA A 142 -7.93 -6.56 24.36
C ALA A 142 -8.02 -7.50 25.58
N LYS A 143 -8.98 -7.29 26.49
CA LYS A 143 -9.22 -8.20 27.62
C LYS A 143 -9.75 -9.54 27.09
N LEU A 144 -9.13 -10.65 27.47
CA LEU A 144 -9.40 -11.99 26.92
C LEU A 144 -10.90 -12.34 26.84
N HIS A 145 -11.66 -12.09 27.91
CA HIS A 145 -13.10 -12.37 27.92
C HIS A 145 -13.90 -11.54 26.89
N ARG A 146 -13.53 -10.28 26.68
CA ARG A 146 -14.16 -9.42 25.66
C ARG A 146 -13.72 -9.81 24.26
N THR A 147 -12.46 -10.21 24.08
CA THR A 147 -11.97 -10.77 22.81
C THR A 147 -12.73 -12.03 22.43
N MET A 148 -12.89 -12.97 23.37
CA MET A 148 -13.65 -14.21 23.16
C MET A 148 -15.12 -13.92 22.82
N TRP A 149 -15.74 -12.98 23.54
CA TRP A 149 -17.12 -12.57 23.26
C TRP A 149 -17.27 -11.91 21.88
N ALA A 150 -16.37 -11.01 21.51
CA ALA A 150 -16.36 -10.38 20.19
C ALA A 150 -16.15 -11.42 19.07
N GLY A 151 -15.29 -12.42 19.30
CA GLY A 151 -15.12 -13.56 18.41
C GLY A 151 -16.42 -14.36 18.25
N LEU A 152 -17.11 -14.66 19.34
CA LEU A 152 -18.39 -15.38 19.32
C LEU A 152 -19.48 -14.59 18.57
N GLN A 153 -19.60 -13.28 18.83
CA GLN A 153 -20.51 -12.39 18.10
C GLN A 153 -20.24 -12.42 16.59
N TYR A 154 -18.97 -12.41 16.18
CA TYR A 154 -18.59 -12.44 14.78
C TYR A 154 -18.87 -13.80 14.12
N LEU A 155 -18.56 -14.89 14.81
CA LEU A 155 -18.76 -16.24 14.30
C LEU A 155 -20.24 -16.54 14.11
N LEU A 156 -21.07 -16.25 15.11
CA LEU A 156 -22.51 -16.54 15.11
C LEU A 156 -23.34 -15.53 14.33
N LEU A 157 -23.04 -14.24 14.45
CA LEU A 157 -23.93 -13.16 13.97
C LEU A 157 -23.31 -12.27 12.90
N LYS A 158 -22.01 -12.43 12.57
CA LYS A 158 -21.26 -11.55 11.65
C LYS A 158 -21.32 -10.08 12.08
N LYS A 159 -21.33 -9.84 13.38
CA LYS A 159 -21.41 -8.52 14.02
C LYS A 159 -20.33 -8.34 15.06
N GLY A 160 -20.26 -7.13 15.61
CA GLY A 160 -19.39 -6.78 16.71
C GLY A 160 -18.02 -6.26 16.27
N PRO A 161 -17.13 -5.98 17.25
CA PRO A 161 -15.84 -5.32 17.03
C PRO A 161 -14.94 -5.95 15.97
N VAL A 162 -15.01 -7.27 15.79
CA VAL A 162 -14.18 -7.98 14.81
C VAL A 162 -14.51 -7.60 13.37
N ALA A 163 -15.73 -7.10 13.10
CA ALA A 163 -16.13 -6.63 11.78
C ALA A 163 -15.69 -5.19 11.48
N SER A 164 -15.21 -4.45 12.49
CA SER A 164 -14.77 -3.06 12.39
C SER A 164 -13.39 -2.94 11.73
N SER A 165 -13.14 -1.81 11.06
CA SER A 165 -11.80 -1.42 10.59
C SER A 165 -11.07 -0.49 11.57
N LEU A 166 -11.68 -0.14 12.71
CA LEU A 166 -11.26 0.87 13.69
C LEU A 166 -11.31 2.33 13.21
N PHE A 167 -11.20 2.54 11.89
CA PHE A 167 -11.17 3.86 11.23
C PHE A 167 -12.40 4.06 10.32
N GLU A 168 -13.61 3.97 10.87
CA GLU A 168 -14.84 4.22 10.09
C GLU A 168 -15.26 5.68 10.04
N THR A 169 -14.71 6.51 10.92
CA THR A 169 -15.08 7.92 11.05
C THR A 169 -13.90 8.79 10.73
N GLY A 170 -14.16 9.92 10.09
CA GLY A 170 -13.14 10.90 9.79
C GLY A 170 -13.71 12.07 9.04
N GLY A 171 -12.86 12.76 8.29
CA GLY A 171 -13.29 13.91 7.53
C GLY A 171 -12.25 14.37 6.54
N PHE A 172 -12.66 15.32 5.70
CA PHE A 172 -11.75 16.05 4.83
C PHE A 172 -11.88 17.53 5.13
N TRP A 173 -10.74 18.22 5.16
CA TRP A 173 -10.70 19.63 5.48
C TRP A 173 -9.61 20.36 4.68
N TYR A 174 -9.68 21.68 4.70
CA TYR A 174 -8.71 22.57 4.08
C TYR A 174 -7.72 23.07 5.14
N ALA A 175 -6.45 22.69 5.02
CA ALA A 175 -5.34 23.42 5.63
C ALA A 175 -5.04 24.69 4.84
N ASP A 176 -4.94 24.58 3.51
CA ASP A 176 -4.87 25.73 2.61
C ASP A 176 -6.29 26.10 2.12
N PRO A 177 -6.88 27.22 2.57
CA PRO A 177 -8.21 27.65 2.14
C PRO A 177 -8.33 27.94 0.64
N THR A 178 -7.21 28.08 -0.06
CA THR A 178 -7.14 28.35 -1.50
C THR A 178 -6.97 27.07 -2.34
N ALA A 179 -6.79 25.91 -1.71
CA ALA A 179 -6.66 24.65 -2.42
C ALA A 179 -7.94 24.31 -3.22
N ALA A 180 -7.77 23.67 -4.37
CA ALA A 180 -8.89 23.30 -5.25
C ALA A 180 -9.83 22.23 -4.65
N SER A 181 -9.40 21.52 -3.62
CA SER A 181 -10.16 20.50 -2.88
C SER A 181 -9.47 20.23 -1.54
N PRO A 182 -10.17 19.62 -0.55
CA PRO A 182 -9.62 19.41 0.78
C PRO A 182 -8.28 18.67 0.74
N ASP A 183 -7.27 19.23 1.37
CA ASP A 183 -5.87 18.79 1.35
C ASP A 183 -5.43 18.09 2.64
N ILE A 184 -6.33 17.98 3.62
CA ILE A 184 -6.17 17.12 4.78
C ILE A 184 -7.27 16.06 4.81
N GLN A 185 -6.88 14.84 5.13
CA GLN A 185 -7.80 13.76 5.50
C GLN A 185 -7.59 13.36 6.96
N PHE A 186 -8.68 13.33 7.71
CA PHE A 186 -8.70 12.85 9.08
C PHE A 186 -9.18 11.41 9.15
N HIS A 187 -8.56 10.58 9.98
CA HIS A 187 -9.11 9.30 10.40
C HIS A 187 -9.16 9.25 11.92
N LEU A 188 -10.37 9.11 12.47
CA LEU A 188 -10.56 8.91 13.89
C LEU A 188 -10.57 7.40 14.17
N GLY A 189 -9.47 6.93 14.72
CA GLY A 189 -9.30 5.58 15.25
C GLY A 189 -9.86 5.47 16.66
N LEU A 190 -10.77 4.51 16.86
CA LEU A 190 -11.38 4.24 18.17
C LEU A 190 -10.50 3.32 19.03
N GLY A 191 -9.29 3.76 19.34
CA GLY A 191 -8.33 3.06 20.21
C GLY A 191 -7.02 3.83 20.33
N SER A 192 -6.13 3.37 21.21
CA SER A 192 -4.79 3.93 21.42
C SER A 192 -3.70 2.92 21.09
N GLY A 193 -2.53 3.38 20.63
CA GLY A 193 -1.43 2.51 20.22
C GLY A 193 -1.80 1.53 19.10
N ILE A 194 -2.69 1.94 18.20
CA ILE A 194 -3.16 1.10 17.07
C ILE A 194 -2.02 0.89 16.06
N GLU A 195 -1.13 1.88 15.92
CA GLU A 195 -0.04 1.88 14.96
C GLU A 195 1.22 1.22 15.51
N ALA A 196 1.96 0.56 14.63
CA ALA A 196 3.20 -0.11 14.99
C ALA A 196 4.24 0.91 15.49
N GLY A 197 4.74 0.72 16.72
CA GLY A 197 5.74 1.60 17.32
C GLY A 197 5.16 2.71 18.20
N VAL A 198 3.84 2.82 18.32
CA VAL A 198 3.19 3.82 19.18
C VAL A 198 2.78 3.19 20.51
N GLU A 199 3.19 3.82 21.63
CA GLU A 199 2.83 3.33 22.95
C GLU A 199 1.31 3.41 23.18
N LYS A 200 0.77 2.34 23.77
CA LYS A 200 -0.63 2.28 24.17
C LYS A 200 -0.83 3.06 25.47
N LEU A 201 -1.89 3.85 25.53
CA LEU A 201 -2.26 4.51 26.78
C LEU A 201 -2.73 3.48 27.81
N LYS A 202 -2.52 3.79 29.10
CA LYS A 202 -3.03 2.95 30.20
C LYS A 202 -4.56 2.94 30.24
N ASN A 203 -5.15 4.11 29.98
CA ASN A 203 -6.59 4.30 29.89
C ASN A 203 -7.03 4.25 28.43
N PRO A 204 -8.32 3.97 28.15
CA PRO A 204 -8.84 3.96 26.79
C PRO A 204 -8.60 5.30 26.10
N GLY A 205 -8.18 5.27 24.84
CA GLY A 205 -7.92 6.46 24.06
C GLY A 205 -8.49 6.38 22.65
N VAL A 206 -8.43 7.52 21.98
CA VAL A 206 -8.68 7.67 20.54
C VAL A 206 -7.43 8.20 19.87
N THR A 207 -7.23 7.81 18.62
CA THR A 207 -6.18 8.35 17.75
C THR A 207 -6.82 9.15 16.63
N LEU A 208 -6.42 10.41 16.46
CA LEU A 208 -6.78 11.21 15.29
C LEU A 208 -5.57 11.28 14.36
N ASN A 209 -5.64 10.56 13.26
CA ASN A 209 -4.69 10.65 12.16
C ASN A 209 -5.08 11.81 11.24
N SER A 210 -4.09 12.53 10.74
CA SER A 210 -4.19 13.72 9.92
C SER A 210 -3.20 13.60 8.77
N ALA A 211 -3.69 13.15 7.62
CA ALA A 211 -2.88 12.93 6.43
C ALA A 211 -2.91 14.14 5.50
N PHE A 212 -1.75 14.68 5.15
CA PHE A 212 -1.63 15.70 4.11
C PHE A 212 -1.65 15.03 2.73
N LEU A 213 -2.66 15.38 1.93
CA LEU A 213 -3.01 14.69 0.70
C LEU A 213 -2.29 15.22 -0.54
N ARG A 214 -1.67 16.41 -0.46
CA ARG A 214 -1.02 17.06 -1.61
C ARG A 214 0.40 17.52 -1.31
N PRO A 215 1.27 16.61 -0.84
CA PRO A 215 2.67 16.96 -0.62
C PRO A 215 3.33 17.38 -1.93
N ARG A 216 4.14 18.43 -1.86
CA ARG A 216 4.99 18.90 -2.98
C ARG A 216 6.33 18.17 -3.02
N SER A 217 6.80 17.68 -1.88
CA SER A 217 7.98 16.80 -1.79
C SER A 217 7.91 15.64 -2.77
N ARG A 218 9.06 15.29 -3.35
CA ARG A 218 9.21 14.18 -4.29
C ARG A 218 10.36 13.28 -3.87
N GLY A 219 10.05 12.01 -3.71
CA GLY A 219 10.99 10.96 -3.39
C GLY A 219 11.48 10.19 -4.61
N THR A 220 12.28 9.17 -4.33
CA THR A 220 12.80 8.23 -5.31
C THR A 220 12.75 6.78 -4.81
N VAL A 221 12.70 5.87 -5.78
CA VAL A 221 12.93 4.43 -5.61
C VAL A 221 14.08 4.06 -6.52
N ARG A 222 15.16 3.50 -5.96
CA ARG A 222 16.39 3.15 -6.67
C ARG A 222 16.80 1.71 -6.41
N LEU A 223 17.54 1.13 -7.34
CA LEU A 223 18.20 -0.16 -7.08
C LEU A 223 19.34 0.02 -6.08
N LYS A 224 19.46 -0.92 -5.15
CA LYS A 224 20.64 -1.05 -4.28
C LYS A 224 21.78 -1.80 -4.99
N SER A 225 21.44 -2.83 -5.76
CA SER A 225 22.36 -3.68 -6.52
C SER A 225 21.64 -4.31 -7.73
N ALA A 226 22.37 -5.06 -8.55
CA ALA A 226 21.81 -5.90 -9.61
C ALA A 226 21.13 -7.19 -9.09
N ASP A 227 21.18 -7.50 -7.79
CA ASP A 227 20.51 -8.67 -7.23
C ASP A 227 18.98 -8.41 -7.16
N PRO A 228 18.14 -9.18 -7.86
CA PRO A 228 16.69 -9.02 -7.80
C PRO A 228 16.10 -9.30 -6.40
N ALA A 229 16.80 -10.05 -5.54
CA ALA A 229 16.39 -10.34 -4.17
C ALA A 229 16.63 -9.16 -3.22
N ASP A 230 17.55 -8.25 -3.55
CA ASP A 230 17.82 -7.08 -2.72
C ASP A 230 16.61 -6.14 -2.67
N HIS A 231 16.35 -5.57 -1.49
CA HIS A 231 15.35 -4.52 -1.34
C HIS A 231 15.79 -3.25 -2.09
N PRO A 232 14.87 -2.53 -2.73
CA PRO A 232 15.20 -1.24 -3.33
C PRO A 232 15.54 -0.22 -2.24
N LEU A 233 16.32 0.78 -2.61
CA LEU A 233 16.46 2.00 -1.82
C LEU A 233 15.20 2.84 -2.03
N ILE A 234 14.53 3.19 -0.93
CA ILE A 234 13.31 3.99 -0.95
C ILE A 234 13.60 5.24 -0.13
N ASP A 235 13.53 6.38 -0.79
CA ASP A 235 13.65 7.68 -0.14
C ASP A 235 12.40 8.49 -0.47
N PRO A 236 11.41 8.54 0.43
CA PRO A 236 10.22 9.36 0.22
C PRO A 236 10.54 10.86 0.19
N ASN A 237 11.69 11.25 0.73
CA ASN A 237 12.17 12.63 0.77
C ASN A 237 11.14 13.58 1.41
N TYR A 238 10.52 13.14 2.51
CA TYR A 238 9.54 13.93 3.25
C TYR A 238 10.15 15.25 3.74
N TRP A 239 9.35 16.33 3.74
CA TRP A 239 9.78 17.68 4.16
C TRP A 239 10.91 18.31 3.33
N SER A 240 11.20 17.75 2.16
CA SER A 240 12.16 18.35 1.22
C SER A 240 11.66 19.64 0.57
N ASP A 241 10.35 19.82 0.51
CA ASP A 241 9.75 21.07 0.07
C ASP A 241 9.60 21.98 1.30
N PRO A 242 10.10 23.22 1.27
CA PRO A 242 10.06 24.13 2.42
C PRO A 242 8.68 24.73 2.69
N TYR A 243 7.70 24.50 1.81
CA TYR A 243 6.32 24.96 1.92
C TYR A 243 5.45 23.93 2.66
#